data_AF-A0A166RRR3-F1
#
_entry.id   AF-A0A166RRR3-F1
#
_cell.length_a   1.000
_cell.length_b   1.000
_cell.length_c   1.000
_cell.angle_alpha   90.00
_cell.angle_beta   90.00
_cell.angle_gamma   90.00
#
_symmetry.space_group_name_H-M   'P 1'
#
loop_
_entity.id
_entity.type
_entity.pdbx_description
1 polymer ?
#
loop_
_entity_poly.entity_id
_entity_poly.type
_entity_poly.pdbx_seq_one_letter_code
_entity_poly.pdbx_strand_id
1 'polypeptide(L)' 'WDNELTEDDMLVICGVYKIFTGNGDQTSDSSWWPKPSTWQGSSMDMGYWSPQCEEWYRHRRALISSGDVGGAPKTAQRWR' A
#
# COMPACT_ATOMS: atom_id res chain seq x y z
N TRP A 1 8.95 -24.45 11.26
CA TRP A 1 8.51 -23.76 10.05
C TRP A 1 8.20 -22.35 10.48
N ASP A 2 8.97 -21.40 9.97
CA ASP A 2 8.91 -20.00 10.37
C ASP A 2 7.85 -19.33 9.50
N ASN A 3 6.67 -19.08 10.07
CA ASN A 3 5.56 -18.39 9.40
C ASN A 3 5.55 -16.90 9.73
N GLU A 4 6.66 -16.38 10.26
CA GLU A 4 6.77 -14.98 10.61
C GLU A 4 6.97 -14.15 9.34
N LEU A 5 6.11 -13.16 9.18
CA LEU A 5 6.08 -12.31 8.02
C LEU A 5 7.13 -11.21 8.23
N THR A 6 8.22 -11.26 7.46
CA THR A 6 9.30 -10.28 7.59
C THR A 6 8.88 -8.91 7.05
N GLU A 7 9.64 -7.87 7.37
CA GLU A 7 9.39 -6.54 6.80
C GLU A 7 9.47 -6.54 5.27
N ASP A 8 10.43 -7.28 4.70
CA ASP A 8 10.58 -7.40 3.25
C ASP A 8 9.37 -8.10 2.62
N ASP A 9 8.82 -9.14 3.27
CA ASP A 9 7.59 -9.79 2.82
C ASP A 9 6.41 -8.81 2.80
N MET A 10 6.30 -7.95 3.82
CA MET A 10 5.27 -6.89 3.84
C MET A 10 5.42 -5.93 2.67
N LEU A 11 6.66 -5.52 2.35
CA LEU A 11 6.93 -4.63 1.23
C LEU A 11 6.53 -5.26 -0.10
N VAL A 12 6.83 -6.55 -0.30
CA VAL A 12 6.45 -7.31 -1.49
C VAL A 12 4.94 -7.42 -1.61
N ILE A 13 4.24 -7.82 -0.54
CA ILE A 13 2.77 -7.95 -0.52
C ILE A 13 2.09 -6.60 -0.81
N CYS A 14 2.65 -5.51 -0.28
CA CYS A 14 2.12 -4.16 -0.52
C CYS A 14 2.44 -3.62 -1.92
N GLY A 15 3.28 -4.32 -2.70
CA GLY A 15 3.74 -3.90 -4.02
C GLY A 15 4.56 -2.61 -3.95
N VAL A 16 5.52 -2.53 -3.02
CA VAL A 16 6.36 -1.35 -2.81
C VAL A 16 7.50 -1.31 -3.84
N TYR A 17 7.71 -0.14 -4.43
CA TYR A 17 8.78 0.17 -5.37
C TYR A 17 9.57 1.37 -4.83
N LYS A 18 10.89 1.24 -4.83
CA LYS A 18 11.82 2.31 -4.44
C LYS A 18 12.14 3.15 -5.67
N ILE A 19 11.78 4.43 -5.62
CA ILE A 19 12.00 5.39 -6.70
C ILE A 19 13.09 6.36 -6.27
N PHE A 20 14.14 6.52 -7.07
CA PHE A 20 15.19 7.50 -6.79
C PHE A 20 14.63 8.93 -6.88
N THR A 21 14.90 9.73 -5.85
CA THR A 21 14.39 11.12 -5.80
C THR A 21 15.34 12.12 -6.46
N GLY A 22 16.46 11.66 -7.03
CA GLY A 22 17.47 12.52 -7.67
C GLY A 22 18.42 13.26 -6.70
N ASN A 23 18.25 13.08 -5.39
CA ASN A 23 19.13 13.63 -4.35
C ASN A 23 20.04 12.54 -3.79
N GLY A 24 21.13 12.24 -4.51
CA GLY A 24 22.07 11.16 -4.13
C GLY A 24 21.36 9.81 -4.06
N ASP A 25 21.62 9.07 -2.98
CA ASP A 25 21.04 7.74 -2.73
C ASP A 25 19.64 7.79 -2.08
N GLN A 26 19.02 8.98 -1.97
CA GLN A 26 17.68 9.09 -1.41
C GLN A 26 16.66 8.42 -2.34
N THR A 27 15.91 7.47 -1.78
CA THR A 27 14.80 6.79 -2.44
C THR A 27 13.49 7.10 -1.74
N SER A 28 12.39 7.05 -2.49
CA SER A 28 11.04 7.20 -1.99
C SER A 28 10.24 5.94 -2.32
N ASP A 29 9.49 5.47 -1.33
CA ASP A 29 8.64 4.30 -1.50
C ASP A 29 7.31 4.69 -2.12
N SER A 30 6.98 4.05 -3.23
CA SER A 30 5.65 4.10 -3.85
C SER A 30 5.04 2.71 -3.85
N SER A 31 3.76 2.57 -3.51
CA SER A 31 3.12 1.25 -3.39
C SER A 31 1.73 1.22 -3.98
N TRP A 32 1.32 0.05 -4.47
CA TRP A 32 -0.05 -0.18 -4.92
C TRP A 32 -1.02 -0.34 -3.76
N TRP A 33 -0.59 -0.92 -2.64
CA TRP A 33 -1.39 -1.07 -1.43
C TRP A 33 -0.77 -0.29 -0.26
N PRO A 34 -1.58 0.21 0.69
CA PRO A 34 -1.07 0.92 1.84
C PRO A 34 -0.26 -0.04 2.72
N LYS A 35 0.88 0.45 3.25
CA LYS A 35 1.67 -0.31 4.21
C LYS A 35 0.91 -0.48 5.53
N PRO A 36 1.24 -1.49 6.35
CA PRO A 36 0.61 -1.66 7.67
C PRO A 36 0.63 -0.39 8.53
N SER A 37 1.75 0.33 8.54
CA SER A 37 1.91 1.60 9.28
C SER A 37 1.04 2.75 8.79
N THR A 38 0.46 2.63 7.57
CA THR A 38 -0.50 3.62 7.04
C THR A 38 -1.94 3.16 7.20
N TRP A 39 -2.17 1.84 7.24
CA TRP A 39 -3.47 1.27 7.54
C TRP A 39 -3.83 1.43 9.02
N GLN A 40 -2.86 1.19 9.91
CA GLN A 40 -3.02 1.28 11.36
C GLN A 40 -3.45 2.70 11.78
N GLY A 41 -4.50 2.78 12.59
CA GLY A 41 -5.11 4.04 13.03
C GLY A 41 -5.97 4.75 11.97
N SER A 42 -6.13 4.18 10.78
CA SER A 42 -7.12 4.68 9.80
C SER A 42 -8.55 4.30 10.21
N SER A 43 -9.55 4.90 9.56
CA SER A 43 -10.95 4.50 9.77
C SER A 43 -11.26 3.06 9.36
N MET A 44 -10.36 2.41 8.62
CA MET A 44 -10.49 1.00 8.21
C MET A 44 -9.76 0.04 9.16
N ASP A 45 -9.06 0.57 10.17
CA ASP A 45 -8.41 -0.22 11.23
C ASP A 45 -9.41 -0.55 12.35
N MET A 46 -10.37 -1.42 12.04
CA MET A 46 -11.43 -1.83 12.98
C MET A 46 -11.10 -3.15 13.72
N GLY A 47 -9.91 -3.72 13.50
CA GLY A 47 -9.51 -5.03 14.04
C GLY A 47 -10.08 -6.25 13.32
N TYR A 48 -10.88 -6.04 12.26
CA TYR A 48 -11.38 -7.09 11.37
C TYR A 48 -11.61 -6.54 9.96
N TRP A 49 -11.76 -7.45 8.98
CA TRP A 49 -12.10 -7.07 7.60
C TRP A 49 -13.59 -6.73 7.50
N SER A 50 -13.91 -5.44 7.59
CA SER A 50 -15.29 -4.96 7.49
C SER A 50 -15.77 -4.93 6.03
N PRO A 51 -17.10 -4.86 5.78
CA PRO A 51 -17.62 -4.67 4.43
C PRO A 51 -17.07 -3.42 3.74
N GLN A 52 -16.74 -2.36 4.49
CA GLN A 52 -16.13 -1.14 3.95
C GLN A 52 -14.70 -1.40 3.48
N CYS A 53 -13.94 -2.24 4.19
CA CYS A 53 -12.60 -2.65 3.75
C CYS A 53 -12.67 -3.40 2.40
N GLU A 54 -13.64 -4.30 2.26
CA GLU A 54 -13.87 -5.06 1.01
C GLU A 54 -14.26 -4.14 -0.15
N GLU A 55 -15.18 -3.20 0.08
CA GLU A 55 -15.59 -2.23 -0.94
C GLU A 55 -14.42 -1.37 -1.40
N TRP A 56 -13.64 -0.83 -0.45
CA TRP A 56 -12.44 -0.06 -0.72
C TRP A 56 -11.43 -0.87 -1.54
N TYR A 57 -11.16 -2.12 -1.15
CA TYR A 57 -10.22 -3.00 -1.83
C TYR A 57 -10.65 -3.27 -3.27
N ARG A 58 -11.93 -3.61 -3.49
CA ARG A 58 -12.50 -3.85 -4.82
C ARG A 58 -12.41 -2.62 -5.70
N HIS A 59 -12.80 -1.46 -5.17
CA HIS A 59 -12.75 -0.21 -5.90
C HIS A 59 -11.32 0.13 -6.33
N ARG A 60 -10.37 0.05 -5.40
CA ARG A 60 -8.96 0.29 -5.71
C ARG A 60 -8.40 -0.71 -6.73
N ARG A 61 -8.70 -2.00 -6.57
CA ARG A 61 -8.28 -3.05 -7.52
C ARG A 61 -8.82 -2.78 -8.92
N ALA A 62 -10.05 -2.28 -9.04
CA ALA A 62 -10.63 -1.90 -10.32
C ALA A 62 -9.85 -0.74 -10.96
N LEU A 63 -9.52 0.32 -10.21
CA LEU A 63 -8.70 1.44 -10.71
C LEU A 63 -7.32 0.99 -11.19
N ILE A 64 -6.67 0.10 -10.44
CA ILE A 64 -5.37 -0.48 -10.81
C ILE A 64 -5.51 -1.25 -12.14
N SER A 65 -6.55 -2.08 -12.26
CA SER A 65 -6.74 -2.95 -13.42
C SER A 65 -7.19 -2.19 -14.67
N SER A 66 -7.90 -1.07 -14.52
CA SER A 66 -8.32 -0.22 -15.63
C SER A 66 -7.21 0.71 -16.14
N GLY A 67 -6.08 0.79 -15.45
CA GLY A 67 -5.01 1.76 -15.75
C GLY A 67 -5.40 3.20 -15.43
N ASP A 68 -6.40 3.41 -14.55
CA ASP A 68 -6.80 4.75 -14.13
C ASP A 68 -5.68 5.44 -13.33
N VAL A 69 -5.55 6.76 -13.46
CA VAL A 69 -4.52 7.54 -12.75
C VAL A 69 -4.64 7.39 -11.23
N GLY A 70 -5.84 7.21 -10.69
CA GLY A 70 -6.11 6.91 -9.27
C GLY A 70 -5.64 5.52 -8.82
N GLY A 71 -5.43 4.60 -9.78
CA GLY A 71 -4.87 3.27 -9.57
C GLY A 71 -3.34 3.23 -9.54
N ALA A 72 -2.65 4.34 -9.85
CA ALA A 72 -1.20 4.38 -9.80
C ALA A 72 -0.66 4.13 -8.38
N PRO A 73 0.59 3.63 -8.25
CA PRO A 73 1.29 3.57 -6.98
C PRO A 73 1.29 4.93 -6.29
N LYS A 74 1.05 4.92 -4.97
CA LYS A 74 1.03 6.13 -4.15
C LYS A 74 2.25 6.16 -3.24
N THR A 75 2.78 7.36 -3.01
CA THR A 75 3.79 7.61 -1.98
C THR A 75 3.18 7.54 -0.59
N ALA A 76 4.00 7.36 0.45
CA ALA A 76 3.54 7.37 1.84
C ALA A 76 2.71 8.61 2.21
N GLN A 77 3.05 9.78 1.66
CA GLN A 77 2.31 11.02 1.90
C GLN A 77 0.92 11.03 1.25
N ARG A 78 0.73 10.34 0.11
CA ARG A 78 -0.57 10.27 -0.59
C ARG A 78 -1.51 9.21 -0.03
N TRP A 79 -1.02 8.39 0.90
CA TRP A 79 -1.81 7.39 1.58
C TRP A 79 -2.43 7.89 2.89
N ARG A 80 -1.84 8.93 3.50
CA ARG A 80 -2.39 9.66 4.65
C ARG A 80 -3.32 10.77 4.17
#